data_AF-A0A7K5FP31-F1
#
_entry.id   AF-A0A7K5FP31-F1
#
_cell.length_a   1.000
_cell.length_b   1.000
_cell.length_c   1.000
_cell.angle_alpha   90.00
_cell.angle_beta   90.00
_cell.angle_gamma   90.00
#
_symmetry.space_group_name_H-M   'P 1'
#
loop_
_entity.id
_entity.type
_entity.pdbx_description
1 polymer ?
#
loop_
_entity_poly.entity_id
_entity_poly.type
_entity_poly.pdbx_seq_one_letter_code
_entity_poly.pdbx_strand_id
1 'polypeptide(L)' 'SSRASITVQDILAASQQHPVSQHGYQCVSCCRMFPTLWSIKTHIQNSSQEGYSCKVYYRWLKALWEKERMLQEAAAPGV' A
#
# COMPACT_ATOMS: atom_id res chain seq x y z
N SER A 1 -35.87 -0.56 -7.58
CA SER A 1 -34.62 0.15 -7.26
C SER A 1 -33.46 -0.66 -7.84
N SER A 2 -33.10 -0.41 -9.11
CA SER A 2 -31.99 -1.09 -9.78
C SER A 2 -30.69 -0.47 -9.29
N ARG A 3 -29.90 -1.23 -8.52
CA ARG A 3 -28.51 -0.86 -8.25
C ARG A 3 -27.77 -0.94 -9.59
N ALA A 4 -27.38 0.20 -10.14
CA ALA A 4 -26.53 0.24 -11.33
C ALA A 4 -25.29 -0.60 -11.04
N SER A 5 -25.08 -1.64 -11.85
CA SER A 5 -23.92 -2.52 -11.73
C SER A 5 -22.74 -1.86 -12.44
N ILE A 6 -21.58 -1.80 -11.79
CA ILE A 6 -20.37 -1.27 -12.39
C ILE A 6 -19.93 -2.20 -13.51
N THR A 7 -19.71 -1.66 -14.71
CA THR A 7 -19.28 -2.41 -15.89
C THR A 7 -17.78 -2.32 -16.09
N VAL A 8 -17.23 -3.21 -16.94
CA VAL A 8 -15.81 -3.15 -17.35
C VAL A 8 -15.48 -1.84 -18.06
N GLN A 9 -16.45 -1.28 -18.81
CA GLN A 9 -16.26 -0.02 -19.53
C GLN A 9 -16.08 1.16 -18.56
N ASP A 10 -16.83 1.17 -17.45
CA ASP A 10 -16.69 2.18 -16.39
C ASP A 10 -15.27 2.15 -15.78
N ILE A 11 -14.73 0.95 -15.55
CA ILE A 11 -13.37 0.77 -15.01
C ILE A 11 -12.30 1.28 -15.99
N LEU A 12 -12.44 0.93 -17.27
CA LEU A 12 -11.49 1.34 -18.31
C LEU A 12 -11.51 2.86 -18.54
N ALA A 13 -12.71 3.47 -18.56
CA ALA A 13 -12.85 4.91 -18.69
C ALA A 13 -12.19 5.66 -17.51
N ALA A 14 -12.42 5.19 -16.28
CA ALA A 14 -11.80 5.77 -15.09
C ALA A 14 -10.27 5.61 -15.09
N SER A 15 -9.76 4.46 -15.55
CA SER A 15 -8.32 4.19 -15.60
C SER A 15 -7.58 5.07 -16.61
N GLN A 16 -8.21 5.39 -17.73
CA GLN A 16 -7.64 6.24 -18.79
C GLN A 16 -7.56 7.73 -18.39
N GLN A 17 -8.44 8.19 -17.50
CA GLN A 17 -8.45 9.57 -17.01
C GLN A 17 -7.26 9.89 -16.10
N HIS A 18 -6.61 8.87 -15.53
CA HIS A 18 -5.47 9.08 -14.65
C HIS A 18 -4.16 8.95 -15.45
N PRO A 19 -3.41 10.04 -15.63
CA PRO A 19 -2.08 9.94 -16.20
C PRO A 19 -1.23 9.02 -15.33
N VAL A 20 -0.47 8.12 -15.96
CA VAL A 20 0.50 7.24 -15.29
C VAL A 20 1.46 8.14 -14.51
N SER A 21 1.26 8.26 -13.20
CA SER A 21 2.12 9.10 -12.35
C SER A 21 3.48 8.44 -12.25
N GLN A 22 4.44 8.87 -13.06
CA GLN A 22 5.76 8.25 -13.13
C GLN A 22 6.71 8.62 -11.97
N HIS A 23 6.31 9.51 -11.06
CA HIS A 23 7.19 10.04 -10.01
C HIS A 23 6.50 10.16 -8.64
N GLY A 24 6.19 9.02 -8.01
CA GLY A 24 5.58 9.01 -6.68
C GLY A 24 5.91 7.75 -5.88
N TYR A 25 5.49 7.75 -4.62
CA TYR A 25 5.59 6.62 -3.71
C TYR A 25 4.33 5.78 -3.79
N GLN A 26 4.47 4.49 -4.13
CA GLN A 26 3.35 3.56 -4.18
C GLN A 26 3.12 2.91 -2.82
N CYS A 27 1.88 2.93 -2.34
CA CYS A 27 1.48 2.06 -1.24
C CYS A 27 1.36 0.63 -1.74
N VAL A 28 2.20 -0.28 -1.24
CA VAL A 28 2.25 -1.68 -1.71
C VAL A 28 0.96 -2.44 -1.36
N SER A 29 0.24 -2.00 -0.32
CA SER A 29 -1.01 -2.65 0.10
C SER A 29 -2.21 -2.35 -0.80
N CYS A 30 -2.31 -1.13 -1.36
CA CYS A 30 -3.49 -0.68 -2.11
C CYS A 30 -3.18 -0.12 -3.50
N CYS A 31 -1.90 -0.13 -3.88
CA CYS A 31 -1.36 0.39 -5.14
C CYS A 31 -1.64 1.87 -5.44
N ARG A 32 -2.13 2.65 -4.48
CA ARG A 32 -2.29 4.10 -4.64
C ARG A 32 -0.94 4.80 -4.67
N MET A 33 -0.84 5.78 -5.57
CA MET A 33 0.35 6.62 -5.75
C MET A 33 0.22 7.90 -4.95
N PHE A 34 1.33 8.29 -4.33
CA PHE A 34 1.42 9.46 -3.46
C PHE A 34 2.60 10.33 -3.90
N PRO A 35 2.43 11.67 -3.98
CA PRO A 35 3.50 12.55 -4.46
C PRO A 35 4.67 12.67 -3.46
N THR A 36 4.44 12.38 -2.17
CA THR A 36 5.46 12.55 -1.12
C THR A 36 5.44 11.43 -0.10
N LEU A 37 6.59 11.19 0.56
CA LEU A 37 6.71 10.27 1.71
C LEU A 37 5.74 10.61 2.85
N TRP A 38 5.51 11.91 3.09
CA TRP A 38 4.57 12.35 4.12
C TRP A 38 3.14 11.91 3.79
N SER A 39 2.70 12.13 2.56
CA SER A 39 1.34 11.77 2.13
C SER A 39 1.06 10.26 2.19
N ILE A 40 1.99 9.42 1.76
CA ILE A 40 1.85 7.96 1.90
C ILE A 40 1.86 7.52 3.37
N LYS A 41 2.69 8.14 4.22
CA LYS A 41 2.72 7.85 5.67
C LYS A 41 1.38 8.20 6.32
N THR A 42 0.84 9.38 6.03
CA THR A 42 -0.47 9.82 6.52
C THR A 42 -1.59 8.88 6.04
N HIS A 43 -1.57 8.49 4.76
CA HIS A 43 -2.49 7.50 4.22
C HIS A 43 -2.41 6.18 4.98
N ILE A 44 -1.22 5.60 5.18
CA ILE A 44 -1.07 4.33 5.90
C ILE A 44 -1.63 4.46 7.32
N GLN A 45 -1.36 5.56 8.03
CA GLN A 45 -1.82 5.77 9.40
C GLN A 45 -3.35 5.89 9.53
N ASN A 46 -4.00 6.48 8.53
CA ASN A 46 -5.45 6.76 8.49
C ASN A 46 -6.24 5.83 7.55
N SER A 47 -5.59 4.85 6.94
CA SER A 47 -6.15 3.98 5.89
C SER A 47 -7.48 3.31 6.25
N SER A 48 -7.73 3.03 7.53
CA SER A 48 -9.00 2.47 8.00
C SER A 48 -10.21 3.39 7.73
N GLN A 49 -10.01 4.71 7.75
CA GLN A 49 -11.07 5.69 7.45
C GLN A 49 -11.38 5.74 5.95
N GLU A 50 -10.41 5.36 5.11
CA GLU A 50 -10.55 5.29 3.66
C GLU A 50 -11.02 3.91 3.17
N GLY A 51 -11.29 2.97 4.08
CA GLY A 51 -11.69 1.60 3.75
C GLY A 51 -10.54 0.68 3.33
N TYR A 52 -9.28 1.06 3.58
CA TYR A 52 -8.10 0.25 3.26
C TYR A 52 -7.48 -0.38 4.51
N SER A 53 -6.88 -1.56 4.34
CA SER A 53 -6.16 -2.28 5.39
C SER A 53 -4.65 -1.98 5.42
N CYS A 54 -4.20 -0.89 4.78
CA CYS A 54 -2.77 -0.57 4.64
C CYS A 54 -2.04 -0.56 5.98
N LYS A 55 -2.62 0.03 7.03
CA LYS A 55 -2.02 0.08 8.37
C LYS A 55 -1.69 -1.30 8.91
N VAL A 56 -2.61 -2.25 8.73
CA VAL A 56 -2.46 -3.63 9.21
C VAL A 56 -1.40 -4.35 8.39
N TYR A 57 -1.44 -4.20 7.07
CA TYR A 57 -0.43 -4.74 6.15
C TYR A 57 0.99 -4.30 6.55
N TYR A 58 1.23 -2.99 6.75
CA TYR A 58 2.55 -2.48 7.11
C TYR A 58 3.00 -2.89 8.52
N ARG A 59 2.07 -3.12 9.46
CA ARG A 59 2.40 -3.69 10.77
C ARG A 59 2.90 -5.12 10.66
N TRP A 60 2.21 -5.93 9.86
CA TRP A 60 2.62 -7.31 9.61
C TRP A 60 3.99 -7.37 8.90
N LEU A 61 4.17 -6.55 7.87
CA LEU A 61 5.45 -6.46 7.15
C LEU A 61 6.62 -6.08 8.05
N LYS A 62 6.43 -5.11 8.96
CA LYS A 62 7.43 -4.73 9.97
C LYS A 62 7.80 -5.91 10.87
N ALA A 63 6.81 -6.65 11.37
CA ALA A 63 7.03 -7.81 12.23
C ALA A 63 7.82 -8.92 11.51
N LEU A 64 7.54 -9.15 10.22
CA LEU A 64 8.30 -10.09 9.41
C LEU A 64 9.77 -9.68 9.26
N TRP A 65 10.04 -8.42 8.94
CA TRP A 65 11.41 -7.93 8.80
C TRP A 65 12.19 -7.95 10.11
N GLU A 66 11.52 -7.65 11.23
CA GLU A 66 12.13 -7.78 12.55
C GLU A 66 12.51 -9.23 12.85
N LYS A 67 11.63 -10.19 12.55
CA LYS A 67 11.92 -11.62 12.68
C LYS A 67 13.08 -12.05 11.79
N GLU A 68 13.09 -11.66 10.52
CA GLU A 68 14.16 -12.00 9.58
C GLU A 68 15.52 -11.48 10.07
N ARG A 69 15.57 -10.23 10.53
CA ARG A 69 16.78 -9.64 11.09
C ARG A 69 17.29 -10.41 12.31
N MET A 70 16.40 -10.81 13.22
CA MET A 70 16.79 -11.62 14.39
C MET A 70 17.38 -12.98 13.98
N LEU A 71 16.84 -13.60 12.93
CA LEU A 71 17.40 -14.85 12.40
C LEU A 71 18.78 -14.63 11.77
N GLN A 72 18.99 -13.52 11.06
CA GLN A 72 20.29 -13.17 10.49
C GLN A 72 21.34 -12.86 11.56
N GLU A 73 20.97 -12.12 12.61
CA GLU A 73 21.85 -11.82 13.74
C GLU A 73 22.24 -13.09 14.53
N ALA A 74 21.31 -14.03 14.70
CA ALA A 74 21.58 -15.32 15.35
C ALA A 74 22.45 -16.27 14.52
N ALA A 75 22.51 -16.08 13.20
CA ALA A 75 23.31 -16.88 12.27
C ALA A 75 24.71 -16.30 12.00
N ALA A 76 24.99 -15.07 12.42
CA ALA A 76 26.31 -14.47 12.31
C ALA A 76 27.27 -15.11 13.33
N PRO A 77 28.39 -15.74 12.91
CA PRO A 77 29.39 -16.23 13.85
C PRO A 77 29.98 -15.04 14.61
N GLY A 78 30.07 -15.16 15.94
CA GLY A 78 30.70 -14.15 16.78
C GLY A 78 32.13 -13.86 16.30
N VAL A 79 32.39 -12.58 16.00
CA VAL A 79 33.75 -12.04 15.77
C VAL A 79 34.48 -11.95 17.11
#